data_AF-A0A7S0HSM9-F1
#
_entry.id   AF-A0A7S0HSM9-F1
#
_cell.length_a   1.000
_cell.length_b   1.000
_cell.length_c   1.000
_cell.angle_alpha   90.00
_cell.angle_beta   90.00
_cell.angle_gamma   90.00
#
_symmetry.space_group_name_H-M   'P 1'
#
loop_
_entity.id
_entity.type
_entity.pdbx_description
1 polymer ?
#
loop_
_entity_poly.entity_id
_entity_poly.type
_entity_poly.pdbx_seq_one_letter_code
_entity_poly.pdbx_strand_id
1 'polypeptide(L)'
;CGSARGALDAAVGALQRRSRQQRNLNHSVHALLRKTGVTLRLPCEPCTCPDPSVPPAALRQFLGMYGALLTELRGRPRALAEIVHRGAGPPESAVQLLLCFVFGHLWQPDEEAALLDVSEGLLSLRMQEAGVARALDAGALPERLLSAYLRVMPGGAAWLQAALGAQVQRVVEESERGLCLMADAMDAYLSLPAALKAEVDRDVERGEVAAL
;
A
#
# COMPACT_ATOMS: atom_id res chain seq x y z
N CYS A 1 17.43 -34.25 -25.42
CA CYS A 1 17.16 -34.44 -23.98
C CYS A 1 17.22 -33.17 -23.13
N GLY A 2 17.81 -32.05 -23.58
CA GLY A 2 17.89 -30.80 -22.79
C GLY A 2 16.62 -29.95 -22.75
N SER A 3 15.81 -29.92 -23.82
CA SER A 3 14.63 -29.03 -23.91
C SER A 3 13.46 -29.45 -23.01
N ALA A 4 13.22 -30.76 -22.87
CA ALA A 4 12.15 -31.29 -22.02
C ALA A 4 12.42 -31.05 -20.53
N ARG A 5 13.69 -31.07 -20.11
CA ARG A 5 14.09 -30.81 -18.73
C ARG A 5 13.96 -29.33 -18.37
N GLY A 6 14.35 -28.44 -19.27
CA GLY A 6 14.14 -27.00 -19.10
C GLY A 6 12.66 -26.60 -19.06
N ALA A 7 11.81 -27.24 -19.87
CA ALA A 7 10.37 -27.03 -19.82
C ALA A 7 9.74 -27.52 -18.50
N LEU A 8 10.24 -28.63 -17.97
CA LEU A 8 9.80 -29.18 -16.68
C LEU A 8 10.22 -28.27 -15.52
N ASP A 9 11.46 -27.77 -15.49
CA ASP A 9 11.94 -26.87 -14.45
C ASP A 9 11.23 -25.51 -14.50
N ALA A 10 10.91 -25.01 -15.70
CA ALA A 10 10.09 -23.81 -15.86
C ALA A 10 8.65 -24.03 -15.35
N ALA A 11 8.06 -25.19 -15.62
CA ALA A 11 6.73 -25.56 -15.13
C ALA A 11 6.71 -25.75 -13.61
N VAL A 12 7.74 -26.38 -13.03
CA VAL A 12 7.92 -26.52 -11.58
C VAL A 12 8.08 -25.15 -10.91
N GLY A 13 8.89 -24.26 -11.50
CA GLY A 13 9.01 -22.88 -11.03
C GLY A 13 7.70 -22.09 -11.13
N ALA A 14 6.90 -22.31 -12.18
CA ALA A 14 5.58 -21.70 -12.30
C ALA A 14 4.57 -22.24 -11.26
N LEU A 15 4.60 -23.55 -10.99
CA LEU A 15 3.78 -24.21 -9.96
C LEU A 15 4.15 -23.76 -8.55
N GLN A 16 5.43 -23.66 -8.22
CA GLN A 16 5.89 -23.14 -6.93
C GLN A 16 5.49 -21.68 -6.73
N ARG A 17 5.53 -20.88 -7.80
CA ARG A 17 5.06 -19.49 -7.78
C ARG A 17 3.54 -19.39 -7.58
N ARG A 18 2.75 -20.20 -8.27
CA ARG A 18 1.29 -20.31 -8.04
C ARG A 18 0.94 -20.79 -6.62
N SER A 19 1.70 -21.73 -6.06
CA SER A 19 1.51 -22.19 -4.67
C SER A 19 1.73 -21.07 -3.66
N ARG A 20 2.75 -20.22 -3.87
CA ARG A 20 2.99 -19.04 -3.03
C ARG A 20 1.86 -18.01 -3.16
N GLN A 21 1.36 -17.77 -4.37
CA GLN A 21 0.22 -16.88 -4.61
C GLN A 21 -1.04 -17.35 -3.89
N GLN A 22 -1.34 -18.65 -3.92
CA GLN A 22 -2.49 -19.21 -3.24
C GLN A 22 -2.39 -19.09 -1.71
N ARG A 23 -1.18 -19.23 -1.15
CA ARG A 23 -0.95 -18.97 0.29
C ARG A 23 -1.14 -17.51 0.66
N ASN A 24 -0.66 -16.59 -0.17
CA ASN A 24 -0.83 -15.15 0.05
C ASN A 24 -2.30 -14.73 -0.05
N LEU A 25 -3.03 -15.27 -1.04
CA LEU A 25 -4.48 -15.08 -1.17
C LEU A 25 -5.23 -15.61 0.05
N ASN A 26 -4.91 -16.83 0.51
CA ASN A 26 -5.51 -17.38 1.74
C ASN A 26 -5.21 -16.50 2.96
N HIS A 27 -3.99 -15.99 3.09
CA HIS A 27 -3.63 -15.07 4.17
C HIS A 27 -4.41 -13.75 4.11
N SER A 28 -4.54 -13.15 2.93
CA SER A 28 -5.31 -11.91 2.73
C SER A 28 -6.79 -12.11 2.97
N VAL A 29 -7.36 -13.23 2.53
CA VAL A 29 -8.77 -13.60 2.77
C VAL A 29 -8.99 -13.85 4.26
N HIS A 30 -8.09 -14.55 4.96
CA HIS A 30 -8.17 -14.72 6.42
C HIS A 30 -8.08 -13.39 7.17
N ALA A 31 -7.24 -12.45 6.72
CA ALA A 31 -7.15 -11.12 7.31
C ALA A 31 -8.43 -10.30 7.09
N LEU A 32 -9.07 -10.42 5.92
CA LEU A 32 -10.35 -9.78 5.61
C LEU A 32 -11.48 -10.35 6.47
N LEU A 33 -11.57 -11.68 6.57
CA LEU A 33 -12.60 -12.38 7.34
C LEU A 33 -12.51 -12.10 8.85
N ARG A 34 -11.30 -11.88 9.38
CA ARG A 34 -11.11 -11.44 10.78
C ARG A 34 -11.70 -10.05 11.04
N LYS A 35 -11.66 -9.15 10.06
CA LYS A 35 -12.23 -7.79 10.20
C LYS A 35 -13.76 -7.77 10.09
N THR A 36 -14.37 -8.76 9.44
CA THR A 36 -15.83 -8.88 9.30
C THR A 36 -16.48 -9.67 10.44
N GLY A 37 -15.72 -10.13 11.44
CA GLY A 37 -16.24 -10.88 12.59
C GLY A 37 -16.62 -12.34 12.29
N VAL A 38 -16.38 -12.82 11.06
CA VAL A 38 -16.68 -14.20 10.66
C VAL A 38 -15.44 -15.07 10.89
N THR A 39 -15.41 -15.78 12.01
CA THR A 39 -14.36 -16.75 12.35
C THR A 39 -14.60 -18.08 11.65
N LEU A 40 -14.13 -18.21 10.40
CA LEU A 40 -13.95 -19.53 9.79
C LEU A 40 -12.71 -20.20 10.42
N ARG A 41 -12.92 -21.06 11.41
CA ARG A 41 -11.91 -22.02 11.88
C ARG A 41 -11.70 -23.06 10.80
N LEU A 42 -10.69 -22.86 9.96
CA LEU A 42 -10.13 -23.94 9.15
C LEU A 42 -9.07 -24.67 9.99
N PRO A 43 -9.17 -25.99 10.16
CA PRO A 43 -8.23 -26.74 10.98
C PRO A 43 -6.85 -26.76 10.31
N CYS A 44 -5.85 -26.22 10.99
CA CYS A 44 -4.44 -26.36 10.62
C CYS A 44 -3.84 -27.57 11.35
N GLU A 45 -4.08 -28.77 10.81
CA GLU A 45 -3.14 -29.89 10.97
C GLU A 45 -2.24 -29.95 9.73
N PRO A 46 -1.07 -30.62 9.77
CA PRO A 46 -0.16 -30.73 8.63
C PRO A 46 -0.83 -31.55 7.52
N CYS A 47 -1.68 -30.89 6.73
CA CYS A 47 -2.37 -31.48 5.61
C CYS A 47 -1.34 -31.83 4.55
N THR A 48 -1.18 -33.13 4.29
CA THR A 48 -0.96 -33.64 2.94
C THR A 48 -1.92 -32.88 2.02
N CYS A 49 -1.42 -31.85 1.35
CA CYS A 49 -2.25 -30.97 0.54
C CYS A 49 -2.93 -31.83 -0.52
N PRO A 50 -4.25 -32.02 -0.48
CA PRO A 50 -4.92 -32.60 -1.64
C PRO A 50 -4.68 -31.63 -2.79
N ASP A 51 -4.50 -32.17 -3.99
CA ASP A 51 -4.46 -31.41 -5.25
C ASP A 51 -5.44 -30.23 -5.21
N PRO A 52 -5.08 -29.06 -5.76
CA PRO A 52 -5.85 -27.83 -5.63
C PRO A 52 -7.31 -28.16 -5.92
N SER A 53 -8.13 -28.12 -4.87
CA SER A 53 -9.49 -28.64 -4.87
C SER A 53 -10.21 -28.06 -6.09
N VAL A 54 -10.43 -28.90 -7.10
CA VAL A 54 -11.11 -28.46 -8.31
C VAL A 54 -12.45 -27.92 -7.84
N PRO A 55 -12.78 -26.63 -8.10
CA PRO A 55 -13.97 -26.05 -7.53
C PRO A 55 -15.19 -26.89 -7.91
N PRO A 56 -16.20 -27.02 -7.03
CA PRO A 56 -17.45 -27.73 -7.34
C PRO A 56 -17.94 -27.33 -8.73
N ALA A 57 -18.43 -28.28 -9.53
CA ALA A 57 -18.80 -28.03 -10.93
C ALA A 57 -19.72 -26.82 -11.10
N ALA A 58 -20.66 -26.63 -10.15
CA ALA A 58 -21.54 -25.48 -10.08
C ALA A 58 -20.81 -24.13 -9.97
N LEU A 59 -19.66 -24.06 -9.30
CA LEU A 59 -18.87 -22.83 -9.13
C LEU A 59 -17.90 -22.58 -10.30
N ARG A 60 -17.55 -23.59 -11.10
CA ARG A 60 -16.59 -23.45 -12.21
C ARG A 60 -17.06 -22.44 -13.26
N GLN A 61 -18.35 -22.47 -13.59
CA GLN A 61 -18.93 -21.53 -14.56
C GLN A 61 -18.87 -20.10 -14.02
N PHE A 62 -19.24 -19.89 -12.75
CA PHE A 62 -19.14 -18.57 -12.10
C PHE A 62 -17.70 -18.08 -12.03
N LEU A 63 -16.75 -18.91 -11.59
CA LEU A 63 -15.33 -18.55 -11.54
C LEU A 63 -14.75 -18.26 -12.93
N GLY A 64 -15.19 -18.99 -13.95
CA GLY A 64 -14.84 -18.73 -15.35
C GLY A 64 -15.34 -17.38 -15.84
N MET A 65 -16.59 -17.03 -15.54
CA MET A 65 -17.15 -15.71 -15.87
C MET A 65 -16.45 -14.57 -15.12
N TYR A 66 -16.19 -14.73 -13.83
CA TYR A 66 -15.43 -13.74 -13.05
C TYR A 66 -14.00 -13.59 -13.58
N GLY A 67 -13.34 -14.69 -13.93
CA GLY A 67 -12.01 -14.66 -14.54
C GLY A 67 -11.98 -13.96 -15.90
N ALA A 68 -12.99 -14.18 -16.74
CA ALA A 68 -13.15 -13.50 -18.02
C ALA A 68 -13.40 -11.99 -17.81
N LEU A 69 -14.27 -11.63 -16.88
CA LEU A 69 -14.55 -10.24 -16.52
C LEU A 69 -13.28 -9.52 -16.03
N LEU A 70 -12.52 -10.13 -15.12
CA LEU A 70 -11.27 -9.54 -14.62
C LEU A 70 -10.24 -9.38 -15.75
N THR A 71 -10.17 -10.34 -16.66
CA THR A 71 -9.30 -10.25 -17.85
C THR A 71 -9.70 -9.09 -18.76
N GLU A 72 -10.99 -8.94 -19.05
CA GLU A 72 -11.49 -7.80 -19.83
C GLU A 72 -11.24 -6.45 -19.15
N LEU A 73 -11.46 -6.37 -17.83
CA LEU A 73 -11.21 -5.15 -17.05
C LEU A 73 -9.74 -4.77 -17.04
N ARG A 74 -8.82 -5.73 -16.94
CA ARG A 74 -7.37 -5.50 -17.06
C ARG A 74 -7.00 -4.92 -18.42
N GLY A 75 -7.65 -5.40 -19.49
CA GLY A 75 -7.44 -4.90 -20.85
C GLY A 75 -8.02 -3.50 -21.10
N ARG A 76 -8.77 -2.93 -20.15
CA ARG A 76 -9.46 -1.64 -20.30
C ARG A 76 -9.24 -0.75 -19.07
N PRO A 77 -7.99 -0.35 -18.76
CA PRO A 77 -7.66 0.38 -17.54
C PRO A 77 -8.42 1.72 -17.40
N ARG A 78 -8.65 2.45 -18.50
CA ARG A 78 -9.44 3.70 -18.47
C ARG A 78 -10.91 3.49 -18.11
N ALA A 79 -11.54 2.47 -18.68
CA ALA A 79 -12.93 2.15 -18.35
C ALA A 79 -13.04 1.69 -16.89
N LEU A 80 -12.06 0.91 -16.41
CA LEU A 80 -11.99 0.51 -15.01
C LEU A 80 -11.83 1.72 -14.07
N ALA A 81 -10.98 2.70 -14.42
CA ALA A 81 -10.85 3.94 -13.66
C ALA A 81 -12.18 4.69 -13.57
N GLU A 82 -12.91 4.85 -14.68
CA GLU A 82 -14.24 5.49 -14.67
C GLU A 82 -15.26 4.73 -13.81
N ILE A 83 -15.30 3.41 -13.92
CA ILE A 83 -16.22 2.55 -13.13
C ILE A 83 -15.95 2.73 -11.64
N VAL A 84 -14.67 2.67 -11.25
CA VAL A 84 -14.27 2.78 -9.85
C VAL A 84 -14.52 4.20 -9.33
N HIS A 85 -14.20 5.23 -10.13
CA HIS A 85 -14.39 6.63 -9.77
C HIS A 85 -15.87 7.00 -9.57
N ARG A 86 -16.76 6.51 -10.46
CA ARG A 86 -18.21 6.73 -10.34
C ARG A 86 -18.89 5.79 -9.34
N GLY A 87 -18.19 4.76 -8.87
CA GLY A 87 -18.72 3.81 -7.92
C GLY A 87 -18.98 4.46 -6.56
N ALA A 88 -20.17 4.27 -6.00
CA ALA A 88 -20.53 4.78 -4.66
C ALA A 88 -19.86 4.02 -3.49
N GLY A 89 -18.85 3.19 -3.78
CA GLY A 89 -18.19 2.35 -2.79
C GLY A 89 -17.14 3.13 -1.98
N PRO A 90 -16.80 2.67 -0.77
CA PRO A 90 -15.71 3.26 -0.01
C PRO A 90 -14.36 3.08 -0.76
N PRO A 91 -13.49 4.09 -0.75
CA PRO A 91 -12.24 4.08 -1.52
C PRO A 91 -11.31 2.95 -1.09
N GLU A 92 -11.35 2.50 0.17
CA GLU A 92 -10.58 1.36 0.65
C GLU A 92 -10.93 0.06 -0.08
N SER A 93 -12.22 -0.18 -0.33
CA SER A 93 -12.67 -1.36 -1.05
C SER A 93 -12.26 -1.31 -2.51
N ALA A 94 -12.31 -0.11 -3.13
CA ALA A 94 -11.82 0.10 -4.47
C ALA A 94 -10.31 -0.20 -4.60
N VAL A 95 -9.50 0.31 -3.66
CA VAL A 95 -8.06 0.04 -3.62
C VAL A 95 -7.77 -1.45 -3.45
N GLN A 96 -8.47 -2.14 -2.54
CA GLN A 96 -8.32 -3.59 -2.36
C GLN A 96 -8.72 -4.37 -3.61
N LEU A 97 -9.82 -3.99 -4.26
CA LEU A 97 -10.27 -4.62 -5.49
C LEU A 97 -9.22 -4.47 -6.59
N LEU A 98 -8.68 -3.28 -6.78
CA LEU A 98 -7.65 -3.00 -7.77
C LEU A 98 -6.34 -3.76 -7.47
N LEU A 99 -5.81 -3.67 -6.24
CA LEU A 99 -4.49 -4.23 -5.91
C LEU A 99 -4.50 -5.74 -5.65
N CYS A 100 -5.61 -6.33 -5.20
CA CYS A 100 -5.64 -7.73 -4.78
C CYS A 100 -6.40 -8.64 -5.75
N PHE A 101 -7.39 -8.11 -6.48
CA PHE A 101 -8.27 -8.92 -7.32
C PHE A 101 -8.09 -8.65 -8.82
N VAL A 102 -7.99 -7.38 -9.21
CA VAL A 102 -7.72 -7.02 -10.60
C VAL A 102 -6.24 -7.18 -10.89
N PHE A 103 -5.36 -6.43 -10.24
CA PHE A 103 -3.91 -6.44 -10.49
C PHE A 103 -3.18 -7.15 -9.34
N GLY A 104 -3.48 -8.44 -9.17
CA GLY A 104 -2.92 -9.25 -8.09
C GLY A 104 -1.44 -9.66 -8.28
N HIS A 105 -0.85 -9.35 -9.43
CA HIS A 105 0.51 -9.74 -9.80
C HIS A 105 1.35 -8.53 -10.23
N LEU A 106 1.43 -7.50 -9.39
CA LEU A 106 2.15 -6.24 -9.67
C LEU A 106 3.65 -6.38 -9.94
N TRP A 107 4.24 -7.57 -9.79
CA TRP A 107 5.58 -7.86 -10.29
C TRP A 107 5.62 -8.13 -11.81
N GLN A 108 4.46 -8.27 -12.46
CA GLN A 108 4.36 -8.39 -13.92
C GLN A 108 4.29 -6.98 -14.51
N PRO A 109 5.22 -6.61 -15.41
CA PRO A 109 5.25 -5.28 -16.01
C PRO A 109 3.93 -4.86 -16.65
N ASP A 110 3.21 -5.80 -17.26
CA ASP A 110 1.93 -5.52 -17.93
C ASP A 110 0.81 -5.18 -16.94
N GLU A 111 0.72 -5.89 -15.80
CA GLU A 111 -0.26 -5.60 -14.76
C GLU A 111 0.08 -4.30 -14.02
N GLU A 112 1.38 -4.04 -13.80
CA GLU A 112 1.86 -2.80 -13.20
C GLU A 112 1.55 -1.59 -14.09
N ALA A 113 1.88 -1.68 -15.39
CA ALA A 113 1.56 -0.63 -16.36
C ALA A 113 0.06 -0.35 -16.43
N ALA A 114 -0.77 -1.40 -16.47
CA ALA A 114 -2.22 -1.24 -16.46
C ALA A 114 -2.75 -0.61 -15.16
N LEU A 115 -2.16 -0.92 -14.00
CA LEU A 115 -2.50 -0.25 -12.74
C LEU A 115 -2.12 1.23 -12.76
N LEU A 116 -0.97 1.58 -13.34
CA LEU A 116 -0.53 2.97 -13.49
C LEU A 116 -1.47 3.74 -14.43
N ASP A 117 -1.92 3.13 -15.52
CA ASP A 117 -2.94 3.70 -16.42
C ASP A 117 -4.27 3.95 -15.69
N VAL A 118 -4.70 3.02 -14.82
CA VAL A 118 -5.88 3.23 -13.96
C VAL A 118 -5.66 4.40 -13.02
N SER A 119 -4.47 4.49 -12.40
CA SER A 119 -4.12 5.55 -11.45
C SER A 119 -4.11 6.92 -12.12
N GLU A 120 -3.54 7.02 -13.34
CA GLU A 120 -3.58 8.23 -14.17
C GLU A 120 -5.01 8.62 -14.55
N GLY A 121 -5.85 7.64 -14.93
CA GLY A 121 -7.26 7.87 -15.23
C GLY A 121 -8.03 8.41 -14.03
N LEU A 122 -7.85 7.81 -12.85
CA LEU A 122 -8.45 8.26 -11.59
C LEU A 122 -8.00 9.67 -11.21
N LEU A 123 -6.70 9.96 -11.36
CA LEU A 123 -6.16 11.28 -11.10
C LEU A 123 -6.76 12.32 -12.04
N SER A 124 -6.82 12.01 -13.34
CA SER A 124 -7.37 12.90 -14.37
C SER A 124 -8.84 13.22 -14.12
N LEU A 125 -9.66 12.21 -13.80
CA LEU A 125 -11.07 12.40 -13.45
C LEU A 125 -11.21 13.28 -12.19
N ARG A 126 -10.38 13.03 -11.17
CA ARG A 126 -10.42 13.83 -9.94
C ARG A 126 -9.98 15.27 -10.17
N MET A 127 -8.97 15.51 -11.00
CA MET A 127 -8.51 16.84 -11.38
C MET A 127 -9.62 17.64 -12.09
N GLN A 128 -10.42 16.97 -12.93
CA GLN A 128 -11.56 17.60 -13.61
C GLN A 128 -12.67 18.00 -12.64
N GLU A 129 -12.91 17.21 -11.58
CA GLU A 129 -13.98 17.46 -10.61
C GLU A 129 -13.61 18.43 -9.48
N ALA A 130 -12.42 18.26 -8.91
CA ALA A 130 -11.98 18.96 -7.69
C ALA A 130 -10.89 19.99 -7.95
N GLY A 131 -10.33 20.03 -9.17
CA GLY A 131 -9.18 20.84 -9.52
C GLY A 131 -7.85 20.18 -9.15
N VAL A 132 -6.77 20.63 -9.80
CA VAL A 132 -5.40 20.08 -9.65
C VAL A 132 -4.94 20.07 -8.20
N ALA A 133 -5.19 21.16 -7.46
CA ALA A 133 -4.74 21.31 -6.08
C ALA A 133 -5.32 20.27 -5.12
N ARG A 134 -6.48 19.70 -5.45
CA ARG A 134 -7.23 18.74 -4.60
C ARG A 134 -7.24 17.32 -5.13
N ALA A 135 -6.54 17.07 -6.24
CA ALA A 135 -6.53 15.78 -6.90
C ALA A 135 -5.91 14.67 -6.05
N LEU A 136 -4.99 15.04 -5.16
CA LEU A 136 -4.26 14.19 -4.23
C LEU A 136 -4.52 14.56 -2.76
N ASP A 137 -5.68 15.17 -2.46
CA ASP A 137 -6.08 15.42 -1.08
C ASP A 137 -6.05 14.12 -0.28
N ALA A 138 -5.64 14.22 0.99
CA ALA A 138 -5.54 13.08 1.88
C ALA A 138 -6.87 12.32 1.94
N GLY A 139 -6.84 11.03 1.60
CA GLY A 139 -8.01 10.19 1.60
C GLY A 139 -8.77 10.15 0.27
N ALA A 140 -8.37 10.93 -0.74
CA ALA A 140 -8.85 10.76 -2.11
C ALA A 140 -8.42 9.39 -2.67
N LEU A 141 -9.26 8.82 -3.53
CA LEU A 141 -8.99 7.51 -4.12
C LEU A 141 -7.63 7.43 -4.87
N PRO A 142 -7.22 8.40 -5.71
CA PRO A 142 -5.93 8.36 -6.38
C PRO A 142 -4.75 8.35 -5.40
N GLU A 143 -4.80 9.19 -4.35
CA GLU A 143 -3.78 9.26 -3.29
C GLU A 143 -3.65 7.91 -2.58
N ARG A 144 -4.78 7.35 -2.13
CA ARG A 144 -4.80 6.06 -1.43
C ARG A 144 -4.27 4.92 -2.28
N LEU A 145 -4.62 4.89 -3.57
CA LEU A 145 -4.17 3.84 -4.48
C LEU A 145 -2.67 3.89 -4.68
N LEU A 146 -2.11 5.08 -4.96
CA LEU A 146 -0.67 5.27 -5.16
C LEU A 146 0.10 4.98 -3.86
N SER A 147 -0.38 5.47 -2.72
CA SER A 147 0.20 5.22 -1.41
C SER A 147 0.20 3.73 -1.07
N ALA A 148 -0.90 3.01 -1.34
CA ALA A 148 -0.97 1.57 -1.13
C ALA A 148 -0.06 0.79 -2.10
N TYR A 149 -0.04 1.16 -3.38
CA TYR A 149 0.86 0.56 -4.37
C TYR A 149 2.34 0.69 -3.95
N LEU A 150 2.78 1.88 -3.56
CA LEU A 150 4.16 2.12 -3.09
C LEU A 150 4.51 1.30 -1.84
N ARG A 151 3.54 1.00 -0.97
CA ARG A 151 3.77 0.18 0.23
C ARG A 151 3.81 -1.31 -0.06
N VAL A 152 3.03 -1.78 -1.01
CA VAL A 152 2.90 -3.22 -1.33
C VAL A 152 4.01 -3.68 -2.26
N MET A 153 4.54 -2.80 -3.10
CA MET A 153 5.63 -3.15 -4.00
C MET A 153 6.93 -3.42 -3.23
N PRO A 154 7.63 -4.53 -3.52
CA PRO A 154 8.93 -4.81 -2.90
C PRO A 154 9.93 -3.68 -3.12
N GLY A 155 9.82 -2.96 -4.24
CA GLY A 155 10.65 -1.81 -4.57
C GLY A 155 10.32 -0.55 -3.76
N GLY A 156 9.06 -0.29 -3.41
CA GLY A 156 8.68 0.99 -2.80
C GLY A 156 9.08 1.10 -1.33
N ALA A 157 8.84 0.06 -0.52
CA ALA A 157 9.32 0.03 0.87
C ALA A 157 10.85 -0.04 0.94
N ALA A 158 11.49 -0.83 0.06
CA ALA A 158 12.95 -0.91 -0.02
C ALA A 158 13.57 0.42 -0.47
N TRP A 159 12.96 1.11 -1.43
CA TRP A 159 13.38 2.44 -1.87
C TRP A 159 13.25 3.45 -0.74
N LEU A 160 12.13 3.45 -0.01
CA LEU A 160 11.92 4.36 1.12
C LEU A 160 12.98 4.13 2.20
N GLN A 161 13.26 2.86 2.53
CA GLN A 161 14.31 2.49 3.46
C GLN A 161 15.70 2.93 2.98
N ALA A 162 16.00 2.78 1.69
CA ALA A 162 17.27 3.20 1.11
C ALA A 162 17.42 4.73 1.09
N ALA A 163 16.33 5.45 0.82
CA ALA A 163 16.32 6.91 0.72
C ALA A 163 16.42 7.59 2.10
N LEU A 164 15.66 7.09 3.09
CA LEU A 164 15.46 7.75 4.38
C LEU A 164 16.08 7.01 5.57
N GLY A 165 16.40 5.72 5.44
CA GLY A 165 16.75 4.87 6.58
C GLY A 165 17.95 5.38 7.39
N ALA A 166 19.02 5.80 6.72
CA ALA A 166 20.21 6.33 7.40
C ALA A 166 19.94 7.66 8.13
N GLN A 167 19.08 8.52 7.58
CA GLN A 167 18.74 9.81 8.19
C GLN A 167 17.83 9.61 9.40
N VAL A 168 16.82 8.74 9.28
CA VAL A 168 15.94 8.38 10.40
C VAL A 168 16.74 7.74 11.52
N GLN A 169 17.66 6.82 11.21
CA GLN A 169 18.54 6.19 12.20
C GLN A 169 19.39 7.23 12.94
N ARG A 170 19.95 8.20 12.21
CA ARG A 170 20.73 9.28 12.81
C ARG A 170 19.90 10.16 13.74
N VAL A 171 18.67 10.52 13.35
CA VAL A 171 17.77 11.31 14.20
C VAL A 171 17.42 10.54 15.47
N VAL A 172 17.22 9.22 15.40
CA VAL A 172 16.97 8.38 16.57
C VAL A 172 18.18 8.37 17.50
N GLU A 173 19.38 8.15 16.98
CA GLU A 173 20.62 8.16 17.79
C GLU A 173 20.91 9.52 18.41
N GLU A 174 20.66 10.61 17.69
CA GLU A 174 20.81 11.97 18.20
C GLU A 174 19.74 12.29 19.25
N SER A 175 18.50 11.80 19.09
CA SER A 175 17.41 11.91 20.08
C SER A 175 17.77 11.22 21.40
N GLU A 176 18.33 10.01 21.34
CA GLU A 176 18.85 9.31 22.53
C GLU A 176 19.98 10.07 23.22
N ARG A 177 20.71 10.91 22.46
CA ARG A 177 21.76 11.82 22.97
C ARG A 177 21.25 13.20 23.37
N GLY A 178 19.94 13.43 23.34
CA GLY A 178 19.30 14.67 23.79
C GLY A 178 18.99 15.68 22.68
N LEU A 179 18.89 15.25 21.41
CA LEU A 179 18.37 16.11 20.34
C LEU A 179 16.93 16.52 20.67
N CYS A 180 16.74 17.82 20.87
CA CYS A 180 15.42 18.43 21.07
C CYS A 180 15.14 19.38 19.90
N LEU A 181 14.27 18.98 18.97
CA LEU A 181 13.84 19.80 17.84
C LEU A 181 12.58 20.57 18.25
N MET A 182 12.76 21.78 18.76
CA MET A 182 11.64 22.69 19.09
C MET A 182 11.57 23.77 18.02
N ALA A 183 10.48 23.78 17.27
CA ALA A 183 10.25 24.78 16.22
C ALA A 183 9.53 26.03 16.75
N ASP A 184 8.81 25.89 17.87
CA ASP A 184 8.08 26.97 18.52
C ASP A 184 8.91 27.58 19.65
N ALA A 185 9.10 28.90 19.61
CA ALA A 185 9.91 29.63 20.57
C ALA A 185 9.31 29.61 21.99
N MET A 186 7.98 29.57 22.11
CA MET A 186 7.31 29.48 23.40
C MET A 186 7.51 28.09 24.00
N ASP A 187 7.37 27.04 23.22
CA ASP A 187 7.66 25.68 23.69
C ASP A 187 9.14 25.54 24.11
N ALA A 188 10.06 26.12 23.34
CA ALA A 188 11.49 26.16 23.66
C ALA A 188 11.73 26.88 25.00
N TYR A 189 11.16 28.06 25.20
CA TYR A 189 11.24 28.79 26.45
C TYR A 189 10.63 28.00 27.62
N LEU A 190 9.45 27.38 27.44
CA LEU A 190 8.79 26.58 28.46
C LEU A 190 9.57 25.32 28.84
N SER A 191 10.39 24.79 27.94
CA SER A 191 11.27 23.65 28.21
C SER A 191 12.50 24.00 29.07
N LEU A 192 12.85 25.29 29.18
CA LEU A 192 14.03 25.72 29.93
C LEU A 192 13.89 25.47 31.45
N PRO A 193 14.99 25.09 32.13
CA PRO A 193 15.10 25.13 33.58
C PRO A 193 14.82 26.54 34.13
N ALA A 194 14.27 26.63 35.34
CA ALA A 194 13.87 27.90 35.96
C ALA A 194 14.99 28.97 36.02
N ALA A 195 16.25 28.56 36.19
CA ALA A 195 17.40 29.45 36.20
C ALA A 195 17.66 30.12 34.82
N LEU A 196 17.51 29.36 33.74
CA LEU A 196 17.69 29.85 32.37
C LEU A 196 16.50 30.70 31.92
N LYS A 197 15.27 30.37 32.36
CA LYS A 197 14.09 31.23 32.16
C LYS A 197 14.28 32.61 32.76
N ALA A 198 14.74 32.66 34.01
CA ALA A 198 15.01 33.92 34.71
C ALA A 198 16.15 34.74 34.09
N GLU A 199 17.03 34.13 33.29
CA GLU A 199 18.04 34.83 32.49
C GLU A 199 17.40 35.44 31.24
N VAL A 200 16.64 34.63 30.48
CA VAL A 200 15.89 35.10 29.32
C VAL A 200 14.91 36.23 29.68
N ASP A 201 14.19 36.13 30.80
CA ASP A 201 13.25 37.16 31.26
C ASP A 201 13.97 38.49 31.54
N ARG A 202 15.16 38.43 32.15
CA ARG A 202 15.98 39.62 32.41
C ARG A 202 16.49 40.25 31.11
N ASP A 203 16.85 39.45 30.13
CA ASP A 203 17.34 39.94 28.83
C ASP A 203 16.19 40.56 28.02
N VAL A 204 14.97 40.01 28.13
CA VAL A 204 13.75 40.59 27.54
C VAL A 204 13.39 41.92 28.22
N GLU A 205 13.43 41.99 29.55
CA GLU A 205 13.18 43.22 30.31
C GLU A 205 14.18 44.33 29.99
N ARG A 206 15.43 43.97 29.62
CA ARG A 206 16.47 44.90 29.16
C ARG A 206 16.35 45.29 27.69
N GLY A 207 15.46 44.65 26.94
CA GLY A 207 15.32 44.84 25.49
C GLY A 207 16.49 44.30 24.68
N GLU A 208 17.28 43.38 25.25
CA GLU A 208 18.49 42.82 24.64
C GLU A 208 18.20 41.60 23.76
N VAL A 209 16.98 41.05 23.81
CA VAL A 209 16.54 39.97 22.92
C VAL A 209 16.03 40.57 21.61
N ALA A 210 16.86 40.55 20.57
CA ALA A 210 16.43 40.85 19.22
C ALA A 210 15.41 39.79 18.77
N ALA A 211 14.26 40.23 18.25
CA ALA A 211 13.25 39.33 17.71
C ALA A 211 13.81 38.53 16.53
N LEU A 212 14.12 37.25 16.76
CA LEU A 212 14.27 36.19 15.76
C LEU A 212 13.98 34.83 16.41
#